data_AF-A0AAQ1GPT2-F1
#
_entry.id   AF-A0AAQ1GPT2-F1
#
_cell.length_a   1.000
_cell.length_b   1.000
_cell.length_c   1.000
_cell.angle_alpha   90.00
_cell.angle_beta   90.00
_cell.angle_gamma   90.00
#
_symmetry.space_group_name_H-M   'P 1'
#
loop_
_entity.id
_entity.type
_entity.pdbx_description
1 polymer ?
#
loop_
_entity_poly.entity_id
_entity_poly.type
_entity_poly.pdbx_seq_one_letter_code
_entity_poly.pdbx_strand_id
1 'polypeptide(L)'
;MSDMLVDNEVDYRHVAEQLVRHCANMPLPMLKQVLYDEVTPALGGIAMTPAPPVWLMWDPDEVISRVSSMLVRRESSFFYRIGNNLWRLHLRSLARDLWCSLEEELLWVRANGLDR
;
A
#
# COMPACT_ATOMS: atom_id res chain seq x y z
N MET A 1 10.65 20.55 20.71
CA MET A 1 11.89 19.74 20.83
C MET A 1 11.58 18.27 20.62
N SER A 2 10.62 17.77 21.38
CA SER A 2 9.43 17.14 20.82
C SER A 2 8.60 18.31 20.21
N ASP A 3 8.66 18.71 18.94
CA ASP A 3 7.99 18.01 17.84
C ASP A 3 7.75 16.57 18.27
N MET A 4 6.78 16.37 19.17
CA MET A 4 5.50 15.83 18.76
C MET A 4 5.87 14.74 17.76
N LEU A 5 6.30 13.55 18.19
CA LEU A 5 5.48 12.33 18.19
C LEU A 5 4.42 12.29 17.06
N VAL A 6 4.65 13.01 15.97
CA VAL A 6 3.73 13.32 14.88
C VAL A 6 3.50 11.99 14.21
N ASP A 7 2.42 11.38 14.67
CA ASP A 7 1.44 10.75 13.82
C ASP A 7 1.34 11.62 12.57
N ASN A 8 2.17 11.31 11.56
CA ASN A 8 1.93 11.80 10.23
C ASN A 8 0.65 11.07 9.82
N GLU A 9 -0.48 11.68 10.15
CA GLU A 9 -1.77 11.28 9.58
C GLU A 9 -1.52 11.12 8.09
N VAL A 10 -1.78 9.91 7.59
CA VAL A 10 -1.53 9.61 6.19
C VAL A 10 -2.38 10.57 5.38
N ASP A 11 -1.73 11.42 4.58
CA ASP A 11 -2.40 12.32 3.65
C ASP A 11 -2.96 11.49 2.49
N TYR A 12 -4.12 10.86 2.72
CA TYR A 12 -4.81 10.03 1.73
C TYR A 12 -5.17 10.82 0.48
N ARG A 13 -5.32 12.14 0.62
CA ARG A 13 -5.59 13.05 -0.47
C ARG A 13 -4.39 13.15 -1.41
N HIS A 14 -3.21 13.43 -0.86
CA HIS A 14 -1.96 13.46 -1.63
C HIS A 14 -1.65 12.10 -2.28
N VAL A 15 -1.89 11.00 -1.55
CA VAL A 15 -1.71 9.63 -2.07
C VAL A 15 -2.68 9.37 -3.23
N ALA A 16 -3.96 9.75 -3.10
CA ALA A 16 -4.96 9.60 -4.15
C ALA A 16 -4.58 10.39 -5.42
N GLU A 17 -4.07 11.62 -5.27
CA GLU A 17 -3.58 12.44 -6.37
C GLU A 17 -2.40 11.79 -7.09
N GLN A 18 -1.41 11.29 -6.34
CA GLN A 18 -0.30 10.56 -6.93
C GLN A 18 -0.76 9.30 -7.67
N LEU A 19 -1.69 8.53 -7.09
CA LEU A 19 -2.23 7.33 -7.70
C LEU A 19 -3.02 7.64 -8.98
N VAL A 20 -3.84 8.68 -9.00
CA VAL A 20 -4.56 9.10 -10.21
C VAL A 20 -3.58 9.58 -11.28
N ARG A 21 -2.53 10.30 -10.89
CA ARG A 21 -1.50 10.81 -11.81
C ARG A 21 -0.67 9.69 -12.44
N HIS A 22 -0.21 8.72 -11.64
CA HIS A 22 0.68 7.66 -12.09
C HIS A 22 -0.05 6.43 -12.61
N CYS A 23 -1.30 6.20 -12.18
CA CYS A 23 -2.12 5.05 -12.56
C CYS A 23 -3.43 5.45 -13.25
N ALA A 24 -3.43 6.54 -14.04
CA ALA A 24 -4.62 7.07 -14.71
C ALA A 24 -5.40 6.04 -15.53
N ASN A 25 -4.68 5.09 -16.15
CA ASN A 25 -5.25 4.04 -17.00
C ASN A 25 -5.75 2.81 -16.23
N MET A 26 -5.51 2.74 -14.91
CA MET A 26 -5.92 1.60 -14.09
C MET A 26 -7.34 1.80 -13.54
N PRO A 27 -8.25 0.83 -13.71
CA PRO A 27 -9.56 0.90 -13.07
C PRO A 27 -9.42 0.70 -11.56
N LEU A 28 -10.24 1.38 -10.77
CA LEU A 28 -10.17 1.37 -9.30
C LEU A 28 -10.20 -0.04 -8.68
N PRO A 29 -11.03 -0.99 -9.17
CA PRO A 29 -11.00 -2.38 -8.68
C PRO A 29 -9.66 -3.07 -8.89
N MET A 30 -8.99 -2.80 -10.01
CA MET A 30 -7.67 -3.37 -10.33
C MET A 30 -6.58 -2.73 -9.46
N LEU A 31 -6.66 -1.42 -9.23
CA LEU A 31 -5.74 -0.71 -8.34
C LEU A 31 -5.82 -1.25 -6.91
N LYS A 32 -7.06 -1.41 -6.40
CA LYS A 32 -7.34 -2.06 -5.12
C LYS A 32 -6.74 -3.45 -5.03
N GLN A 33 -6.92 -4.23 -6.09
CA GLN A 33 -6.41 -5.59 -6.17
C GLN A 33 -4.89 -5.60 -6.08
N VAL A 34 -4.18 -4.85 -6.94
CA VAL A 34 -2.71 -4.80 -6.96
C VAL A 34 -2.15 -4.33 -5.62
N LEU A 35 -2.69 -3.24 -5.07
CA LEU A 35 -2.25 -2.71 -3.78
C LEU A 35 -2.38 -3.75 -2.68
N TYR A 36 -3.54 -4.41 -2.54
CA TYR A 36 -3.74 -5.36 -1.46
C TYR A 36 -3.10 -6.72 -1.66
N ASP A 37 -2.94 -7.15 -2.90
CA ASP A 37 -2.64 -8.54 -3.21
C ASP A 37 -1.15 -8.76 -3.48
N GLU A 38 -0.45 -7.68 -3.82
CA GLU A 38 0.95 -7.67 -4.21
C GLU A 38 1.77 -6.71 -3.33
N VAL A 39 1.34 -5.46 -3.19
CA VAL A 39 2.11 -4.45 -2.45
C VAL A 39 1.99 -4.64 -0.94
N THR A 40 0.78 -4.66 -0.38
CA THR A 40 0.57 -4.79 1.08
C THR A 40 1.24 -6.03 1.67
N PRO A 41 1.22 -7.23 1.06
CA PRO A 41 1.89 -8.40 1.63
C PRO A 41 3.42 -8.29 1.64
N ALA A 42 4.01 -7.67 0.61
CA ALA A 42 5.46 -7.45 0.53
C ALA A 42 5.94 -6.42 1.56
N LEU A 43 5.10 -5.43 1.85
CA LEU A 43 5.40 -4.29 2.71
C LEU A 43 4.88 -4.48 4.15
N GLY A 44 3.91 -5.37 4.37
CA GLY A 44 3.15 -5.47 5.61
C GLY A 44 3.98 -5.85 6.83
N GLY A 45 5.03 -6.65 6.65
CA GLY A 45 5.95 -6.96 7.75
C GLY A 45 6.66 -5.73 8.29
N ILE A 46 7.10 -4.84 7.40
CA ILE A 46 7.78 -3.58 7.73
C ILE A 46 6.76 -2.59 8.32
N ALA A 47 5.59 -2.47 7.69
CA ALA A 47 4.53 -1.58 8.15
C ALA A 47 3.98 -1.92 9.55
N MET A 48 4.00 -3.21 9.95
CA MET A 48 3.59 -3.63 11.29
C MET A 48 4.75 -3.65 12.31
N THR A 49 5.96 -3.28 11.89
CA THR A 49 7.08 -3.16 12.82
C THR A 49 6.86 -1.90 13.66
N PRO A 50 6.98 -1.95 15.00
CA PRO A 50 6.81 -0.78 15.87
C PRO A 50 8.04 0.15 15.80
N ALA A 51 8.43 0.51 14.57
CA ALA A 51 9.50 1.44 14.27
C ALA A 51 8.91 2.85 14.06
N PRO A 52 9.61 3.91 14.49
CA PRO A 52 9.27 5.28 14.12
C PRO A 52 9.07 5.44 12.60
N PRO A 53 8.04 6.15 12.12
CA PRO A 53 7.76 6.32 10.68
C PRO A 53 8.93 6.86 9.86
N VAL A 54 9.84 7.64 10.46
CA VAL A 54 11.07 8.12 9.81
C VAL A 54 12.02 6.98 9.40
N TRP A 55 11.95 5.83 10.08
CA TRP A 55 12.69 4.62 9.71
C TRP A 55 12.00 3.83 8.60
N LEU A 56 10.75 4.18 8.27
CA LEU A 56 9.99 3.64 7.15
C LEU A 56 10.14 4.54 5.91
N MET A 57 11.28 5.20 5.69
CA MET A 57 11.55 5.81 4.38
C MET A 57 11.71 4.67 3.36
N TRP A 58 10.66 4.46 2.56
CA TRP A 58 10.65 3.45 1.52
C TRP A 58 11.45 3.97 0.33
N ASP A 59 12.62 3.38 0.08
CA ASP A 59 13.31 3.55 -1.19
C ASP A 59 12.49 2.87 -2.30
N PRO A 60 12.04 3.58 -3.36
CA PRO A 60 11.24 3.00 -4.44
C PRO A 60 11.87 1.73 -5.05
N ASP A 61 13.19 1.71 -5.20
CA ASP A 61 13.91 0.55 -5.75
C ASP A 61 13.85 -0.65 -4.79
N GLU A 62 13.90 -0.39 -3.49
CA GLU A 62 13.74 -1.40 -2.45
C GLU A 62 12.31 -1.97 -2.43
N VAL A 63 11.28 -1.13 -2.61
CA VAL A 63 9.89 -1.58 -2.72
C VAL A 63 9.72 -2.53 -3.90
N ILE A 64 10.22 -2.14 -5.08
CA ILE A 64 10.13 -2.95 -6.30
C ILE A 64 10.87 -4.29 -6.11
N SER A 65 12.05 -4.26 -5.51
CA SER A 65 12.85 -5.46 -5.20
C SER A 65 12.11 -6.41 -4.24
N ARG A 66 11.45 -5.87 -3.21
CA ARG A 66 10.67 -6.66 -2.25
C ARG A 66 9.42 -7.29 -2.89
N VAL A 67 8.68 -6.53 -3.69
CA VAL A 67 7.50 -7.06 -4.38
C VAL A 67 7.90 -8.14 -5.38
N SER A 68 8.92 -7.90 -6.21
CA SER A 68 9.40 -8.86 -7.20
C SER A 68 9.92 -10.15 -6.56
N SER A 69 10.77 -10.05 -5.52
CA SER A 69 11.27 -11.23 -4.80
C SER A 69 10.15 -12.03 -4.12
N MET A 70 9.14 -11.36 -3.56
CA MET A 70 7.95 -12.02 -3.01
C MET A 70 7.18 -12.79 -4.10
N LEU A 71 6.96 -12.18 -5.27
CA LEU A 71 6.26 -12.81 -6.39
C LEU A 71 7.00 -14.06 -6.88
N VAL A 72 8.31 -13.96 -7.11
CA VAL A 72 9.16 -15.11 -7.50
C VAL A 72 9.11 -16.23 -6.45
N ARG A 73 9.12 -15.87 -5.17
CA ARG A 73 9.03 -16.87 -4.08
C ARG A 73 7.66 -17.53 -4.01
N ARG A 74 6.60 -16.80 -4.34
CA ARG A 74 5.21 -17.30 -4.40
C ARG A 74 5.02 -18.33 -5.51
N GLU A 75 5.72 -18.15 -6.63
CA GLU A 75 5.69 -19.09 -7.76
C GLU A 75 6.54 -20.33 -7.51
N SER A 76 7.70 -20.16 -6.89
CA SER A 76 8.67 -21.26 -6.66
C SER A 76 8.34 -22.17 -5.48
N SER A 77 7.55 -21.73 -4.50
CA SER A 77 7.30 -22.50 -3.27
C SER A 77 5.82 -22.60 -2.91
N PHE A 78 5.30 -23.82 -2.91
CA PHE A 78 3.91 -24.12 -2.55
C PHE A 78 3.58 -23.78 -1.09
N PHE A 79 4.46 -24.12 -0.14
CA PHE A 79 4.27 -23.79 1.27
C PHE A 79 4.29 -22.28 1.50
N TYR A 80 5.23 -21.58 0.87
CA TYR A 80 5.25 -20.12 0.95
C TYR A 80 4.00 -19.51 0.33
N ARG A 81 3.50 -20.06 -0.79
CA ARG A 81 2.26 -19.59 -1.42
C ARG A 81 1.06 -19.70 -0.49
N ILE A 82 0.92 -20.80 0.26
CA ILE A 82 -0.16 -20.96 1.25
C ILE A 82 -0.02 -19.93 2.36
N GLY A 83 1.17 -19.82 2.97
CA GLY A 83 1.43 -18.86 4.04
C GLY A 83 1.20 -17.42 3.60
N ASN A 84 1.67 -17.05 2.40
CA ASN A 84 1.49 -15.74 1.82
C ASN A 84 0.02 -15.42 1.50
N ASN A 85 -0.79 -16.43 1.15
CA ASN A 85 -2.23 -16.24 0.97
C ASN A 85 -2.95 -15.97 2.30
N LEU A 86 -2.61 -16.70 3.36
CA LEU A 86 -3.14 -16.41 4.71
C LEU A 86 -2.72 -15.01 5.18
N TRP A 87 -1.47 -14.65 4.94
CA TRP A 87 -0.93 -13.32 5.26
C TRP A 87 -1.66 -12.20 4.53
N ARG A 88 -1.90 -12.37 3.23
CA ARG A 88 -2.69 -11.43 2.41
C ARG A 88 -4.11 -11.26 2.94
N LEU A 89 -4.79 -12.34 3.35
CA LEU A 89 -6.13 -12.26 3.92
C LEU A 89 -6.13 -11.50 5.25
N HIS A 90 -5.13 -11.74 6.10
CA HIS A 90 -4.98 -11.05 7.38
C HIS A 90 -4.76 -9.54 7.18
N LEU A 91 -3.81 -9.16 6.32
CA LEU A 91 -3.51 -7.77 6.01
C LEU A 91 -4.68 -7.06 5.34
N ARG A 92 -5.43 -7.74 4.46
CA ARG A 92 -6.63 -7.18 3.84
C ARG A 92 -7.70 -6.83 4.88
N SER A 93 -7.78 -7.60 5.97
CA SER A 93 -8.67 -7.28 7.08
C SER A 93 -8.19 -6.08 7.88
N LEU A 94 -6.89 -6.00 8.17
CA LEU A 94 -6.30 -4.90 8.95
C LEU A 94 -6.31 -3.57 8.20
N ALA A 95 -6.00 -3.59 6.91
CA ALA A 95 -5.95 -2.41 6.06
C ALA A 95 -7.30 -2.07 5.42
N ARG A 96 -8.41 -2.65 5.91
CA ARG A 96 -9.75 -2.39 5.38
C ARG A 96 -10.17 -0.94 5.59
N ASP A 97 -9.99 -0.44 6.81
CA ASP A 97 -10.41 0.91 7.17
C ASP A 97 -9.55 1.97 6.45
N LEU A 98 -8.23 1.73 6.38
CA LEU A 98 -7.29 2.57 5.62
C LEU A 98 -7.71 2.72 4.15
N TRP A 99 -8.18 1.64 3.53
CA TRP A 99 -8.63 1.68 2.16
C TRP A 99 -9.99 2.34 1.98
N CYS A 100 -10.92 2.21 2.92
CA CYS A 100 -12.17 2.95 2.85
C CYS A 100 -11.90 4.45 2.76
N SER A 101 -10.98 4.96 3.60
CA SER A 101 -10.55 6.37 3.56
C SER A 101 -9.86 6.73 2.25
N LEU A 102 -8.96 5.88 1.74
CA LEU A 102 -8.27 6.13 0.47
C LEU A 102 -9.22 6.05 -0.75
N GLU A 103 -10.20 5.14 -0.72
CA GLU A 103 -11.18 4.95 -1.79
C GLU A 103 -12.09 6.18 -1.93
N GLU A 104 -12.49 6.78 -0.81
CA GLU A 104 -13.25 8.04 -0.80
C GLU A 104 -12.47 9.17 -1.48
N GLU A 105 -11.20 9.38 -1.09
CA GLU A 105 -10.35 10.39 -1.71
C GLU A 105 -10.05 10.11 -3.18
N LEU A 106 -9.83 8.85 -3.57
CA LEU A 106 -9.62 8.46 -4.97
C LEU A 106 -10.83 8.76 -5.85
N LEU A 107 -12.04 8.49 -5.35
CA LEU A 107 -13.27 8.82 -6.06
C LEU A 107 -13.45 10.34 -6.18
N TRP A 108 -13.13 11.09 -5.12
CA TRP A 108 -13.16 12.55 -5.14
C TRP A 108 -12.21 13.12 -6.19
N VAL A 109 -10.92 12.74 -6.14
CA VAL A 109 -9.88 13.22 -7.09
C VAL A 109 -10.26 12.90 -8.53
N ARG A 110 -10.77 11.69 -8.78
CA ARG A 110 -11.18 11.29 -10.14
C ARG A 110 -12.40 12.07 -10.65
N ALA A 111 -13.30 12.48 -9.76
CA ALA A 111 -14.50 13.25 -10.10
C ALA A 111 -14.22 14.74 -10.31
N ASN A 112 -13.36 15.35 -9.48
CA ASN A 112 -13.07 16.79 -9.50
C ASN A 112 -11.81 17.14 -10.32
N GLY A 113 -11.06 16.14 -10.79
CA GLY A 113 -9.78 16.32 -11.46
C GLY A 113 -8.64 16.57 -10.46
N LEU A 114 -7.41 16.47 -10.95
CA LEU A 114 -6.23 16.88 -10.19
C LEU A 114 -6.27 18.41 -10.08
N ASP A 115 -6.53 18.94 -8.88
CA ASP A 115 -6.34 20.38 -8.63
C ASP A 115 -4.87 20.71 -8.91
N ARG A 116 -4.66 21.73 -9.74
CA ARG A 116 -3.35 22.13 -10.28
C ARG A 116 -2.49 22.87 -9.27
#